data_AF-A0A9Q6S2R2-F1
#
_entry.id   AF-A0A9Q6S2R2-F1
#
_cell.length_a   1.000
_cell.length_b   1.000
_cell.length_c   1.000
_cell.angle_alpha   90.00
_cell.angle_beta   90.00
_cell.angle_gamma   90.00
#
_symmetry.space_group_name_H-M   'P 1'
#
loop_
_entity.id
_entity.type
_entity.pdbx_description
1 polymer ?
#
loop_
_entity_poly.entity_id
_entity_poly.type
_entity_poly.pdbx_seq_one_letter_code
_entity_poly.pdbx_strand_id
1 'polypeptide(L)'
;MPSAESHPQNDFMNAARKERKRVEIYLVNGIRLTGCIESFDQYLVMLRTPVGLQGIYKRAISTIQLDTGTRPAPRAGRPSHGEHSARGPHGSREHREPREPREPRESYGASQGPSDRSSSSDAPVVVTRRRRLYGAGNNGSDQGNNGGGTE
;
A
#
# COMPACT_ATOMS: atom_id res chain seq x y z
N MET A 1 -19.84 -28.49 -20.49
CA MET A 1 -19.22 -27.21 -20.09
C MET A 1 -18.59 -27.44 -18.72
N PRO A 2 -17.26 -27.35 -18.57
CA PRO A 2 -16.67 -27.44 -17.24
C PRO A 2 -17.23 -26.26 -16.43
N SER A 3 -17.87 -26.56 -15.29
CA SER A 3 -18.29 -25.53 -14.35
C SER A 3 -17.04 -24.76 -13.95
N ALA A 4 -16.95 -23.50 -14.37
CA ALA A 4 -15.84 -22.65 -13.98
C ALA A 4 -15.86 -22.57 -12.45
N GLU A 5 -14.90 -23.19 -11.78
CA GLU A 5 -14.66 -22.98 -10.37
C GLU A 5 -14.58 -21.47 -10.15
N SER A 6 -15.43 -20.94 -9.28
CA SER A 6 -15.36 -19.54 -8.89
C SER A 6 -13.97 -19.30 -8.30
N HIS A 7 -13.19 -18.41 -8.90
CA HIS A 7 -11.88 -18.02 -8.38
C HIS A 7 -12.05 -16.61 -7.80
N PRO A 8 -12.32 -16.46 -6.48
CA PRO A 8 -12.80 -15.20 -5.92
C PRO A 8 -11.87 -14.01 -6.19
N GLN A 9 -10.56 -14.26 -6.31
CA GLN A 9 -9.60 -13.26 -6.75
C GLN A 9 -9.90 -12.74 -8.16
N ASN A 10 -10.12 -13.65 -9.13
CA ASN A 10 -10.39 -13.27 -10.51
C ASN A 10 -11.75 -12.58 -10.61
N ASP A 11 -12.74 -13.03 -9.84
CA ASP A 11 -14.07 -12.42 -9.81
C ASP A 11 -14.00 -10.99 -9.31
N PHE A 12 -13.30 -10.75 -8.20
CA PHE A 12 -13.06 -9.40 -7.67
C PHE A 12 -12.34 -8.51 -8.68
N MET A 13 -11.22 -8.97 -9.24
CA MET A 13 -10.41 -8.21 -10.19
C MET A 13 -11.18 -7.90 -11.48
N ASN A 14 -11.96 -8.87 -11.98
CA ASN A 14 -12.81 -8.68 -13.16
C ASN A 14 -13.93 -7.68 -12.90
N ALA A 15 -14.59 -7.74 -11.75
CA ALA A 15 -15.62 -6.78 -11.38
C ALA A 15 -15.04 -5.37 -11.29
N ALA A 16 -13.91 -5.19 -10.58
CA ALA A 16 -13.23 -3.91 -10.47
C ALA A 16 -12.79 -3.35 -11.84
N ARG A 17 -12.25 -4.21 -12.71
CA ARG A 17 -11.85 -3.85 -14.09
C ARG A 17 -13.05 -3.42 -14.94
N LYS A 18 -14.10 -4.23 -14.99
CA LYS A 18 -15.29 -3.99 -15.83
C LYS A 18 -15.98 -2.68 -15.47
N GLU A 19 -16.11 -2.40 -14.18
CA GLU A 19 -16.77 -1.19 -13.67
C GLU A 19 -15.83 0.01 -13.59
N ARG A 20 -14.57 -0.12 -14.01
CA ARG A 20 -13.51 0.90 -13.89
C ARG A 20 -13.41 1.49 -12.48
N LYS A 21 -13.68 0.66 -11.48
CA LYS A 21 -13.63 1.01 -10.07
C LYS A 21 -12.19 1.40 -9.70
N ARG A 22 -12.07 2.48 -8.92
CA ARG A 22 -10.78 2.93 -8.39
C ARG A 22 -10.36 1.99 -7.26
N VAL A 23 -9.11 1.56 -7.28
CA VAL A 23 -8.53 0.64 -6.31
C VAL A 23 -7.29 1.25 -5.68
N GLU A 24 -7.00 0.81 -4.47
CA GLU A 24 -5.73 1.02 -3.79
C GLU A 24 -4.98 -0.31 -3.71
N ILE A 25 -3.75 -0.31 -4.22
CA ILE A 25 -2.83 -1.45 -4.19
C ILE A 25 -1.71 -1.12 -3.21
N TYR A 26 -1.62 -1.90 -2.15
CA TYR A 26 -0.56 -1.83 -1.17
C TYR A 26 0.52 -2.83 -1.57
N LEU A 27 1.76 -2.35 -1.64
CA LEU A 27 2.92 -3.17 -1.90
C LEU A 27 3.50 -3.70 -0.59
N VAL A 28 4.25 -4.80 -0.66
CA VAL A 28 4.92 -5.42 0.49
C VAL A 28 5.88 -4.46 1.22
N ASN A 29 6.45 -3.50 0.49
CA ASN A 29 7.33 -2.48 1.07
C ASN A 29 6.58 -1.27 1.69
N GLY A 30 5.25 -1.31 1.73
CA GLY A 30 4.41 -0.26 2.29
C GLY A 30 4.04 0.88 1.33
N ILE A 31 4.53 0.89 0.08
CA ILE A 31 4.08 1.86 -0.92
C ILE A 31 2.62 1.59 -1.30
N ARG A 32 1.83 2.66 -1.45
CA ARG A 32 0.45 2.60 -1.92
C ARG A 32 0.31 3.20 -3.31
N LEU A 33 -0.26 2.44 -4.23
CA LEU A 33 -0.59 2.86 -5.58
C LEU A 33 -2.10 2.97 -5.73
N THR A 34 -2.59 4.05 -6.35
CA THR A 34 -4.02 4.27 -6.56
C THR A 34 -4.30 4.41 -8.05
N GLY A 35 -5.33 3.73 -8.55
CA GLY A 35 -5.68 3.77 -9.97
C GLY A 35 -6.87 2.86 -10.30
N CYS A 36 -7.05 2.55 -11.58
CA CYS A 36 -8.06 1.60 -12.05
C CYS A 36 -7.35 0.39 -12.70
N ILE A 37 -7.86 -0.82 -12.47
CA ILE A 37 -7.29 -2.03 -13.10
C ILE A 37 -7.64 -2.00 -14.59
N GLU A 38 -6.63 -2.00 -15.43
CA GLU A 38 -6.77 -2.07 -16.89
C GLU A 38 -6.89 -3.55 -17.35
N SER A 39 -5.99 -4.40 -16.85
CA SER A 39 -5.96 -5.83 -17.13
C SER A 39 -5.16 -6.57 -16.05
N PHE A 40 -5.26 -7.90 -16.01
CA PHE A 40 -4.47 -8.76 -15.13
C PHE A 40 -4.38 -10.16 -15.71
N ASP A 41 -3.36 -10.90 -15.28
CA ASP A 41 -3.18 -12.32 -15.58
C ASP A 41 -2.82 -13.10 -14.30
N GLN A 42 -2.21 -14.26 -14.44
CA GLN A 42 -1.76 -15.09 -13.32
C GLN A 42 -0.72 -14.37 -12.43
N TYR A 43 0.14 -13.53 -12.98
CA TYR A 43 1.33 -12.97 -12.32
C TYR A 43 1.35 -11.44 -12.21
N LEU A 44 0.67 -10.73 -13.10
CA LEU A 44 0.73 -9.27 -13.26
C LEU A 44 -0.65 -8.62 -13.14
N VAL A 45 -0.65 -7.38 -12.63
CA VAL A 45 -1.78 -6.45 -12.66
C VAL A 45 -1.34 -5.18 -13.38
N MET A 46 -2.08 -4.79 -14.41
CA MET A 46 -1.88 -3.53 -15.13
C MET A 46 -2.77 -2.47 -14.48
N LEU A 47 -2.15 -1.50 -13.80
CA LEU A 47 -2.82 -0.41 -13.12
C LEU A 47 -2.72 0.87 -13.95
N ARG A 48 -3.86 1.46 -14.31
CA ARG A 48 -3.94 2.77 -14.95
C ARG A 48 -4.00 3.84 -13.87
N THR A 49 -3.05 4.76 -13.93
CA THR A 49 -2.92 5.93 -13.06
C THR A 49 -2.93 7.22 -13.88
N PRO A 50 -3.02 8.40 -13.26
CA PRO A 50 -2.88 9.67 -13.97
C PRO A 50 -1.54 9.82 -14.71
N VAL A 51 -0.47 9.19 -14.19
CA VAL A 51 0.87 9.21 -14.79
C VAL A 51 0.98 8.28 -16.00
N GLY A 52 0.09 7.28 -16.09
CA GLY A 52 0.05 6.33 -17.19
C GLY A 52 -0.24 4.91 -16.73
N LEU A 53 0.12 3.95 -17.59
CA LEU A 53 -0.09 2.53 -17.36
C LEU A 53 1.17 1.89 -16.75
N GLN A 54 1.02 1.22 -15.62
CA GLN A 54 2.10 0.53 -14.92
C GLN A 54 1.75 -0.94 -14.67
N GLY A 55 2.71 -1.82 -14.87
CA GLY A 55 2.60 -3.24 -14.54
C GLY A 55 3.16 -3.51 -13.15
N ILE A 56 2.39 -4.25 -12.34
CA ILE A 56 2.72 -4.59 -10.95
C ILE A 56 2.70 -6.11 -10.84
N TYR A 57 3.82 -6.71 -10.43
CA TYR A 57 3.88 -8.14 -10.14
C TYR A 57 3.11 -8.46 -8.86
N LYS A 58 2.27 -9.49 -8.89
CA LYS A 58 1.48 -9.93 -7.72
C LYS A 58 2.36 -10.30 -6.53
N ARG A 59 3.60 -10.77 -6.75
CA ARG A 59 4.57 -11.05 -5.68
C ARG A 59 4.91 -9.82 -4.84
N ALA A 60 4.81 -8.63 -5.41
CA ALA A 60 5.07 -7.36 -4.73
C ALA A 60 3.83 -6.79 -4.03
N ILE A 61 2.64 -7.40 -4.21
CA ILE A 61 1.37 -6.89 -3.72
C ILE A 61 1.04 -7.56 -2.39
N SER A 62 0.80 -6.75 -1.35
CA SER A 62 0.29 -7.22 -0.07
C SER A 62 -1.24 -7.18 -0.01
N THR A 63 -1.88 -6.13 -0.54
CA THR A 63 -3.34 -5.96 -0.46
C THR A 63 -3.87 -5.16 -1.64
N ILE A 64 -5.08 -5.50 -2.09
CA ILE A 64 -5.85 -4.70 -3.06
C ILE A 64 -7.23 -4.47 -2.47
N GLN A 65 -7.63 -3.20 -2.40
CA GLN A 65 -8.95 -2.82 -1.91
C GLN A 65 -9.62 -1.80 -2.83
N LEU A 66 -10.94 -1.71 -2.73
CA LEU A 66 -11.71 -0.68 -3.42
C LEU A 66 -11.48 0.68 -2.76
N ASP A 67 -11.18 1.70 -3.55
CA ASP A 67 -11.15 3.09 -3.09
C ASP A 67 -12.60 3.59 -2.98
N THR A 68 -13.20 3.41 -1.81
CA THR A 68 -14.58 3.82 -1.53
C THR A 68 -14.69 5.31 -1.19
N GLY A 69 -13.59 6.06 -1.18
CA GLY A 69 -13.58 7.50 -0.83
C GLY A 69 -13.93 7.80 0.64
N THR A 70 -14.43 6.83 1.39
CA THR A 70 -14.68 6.93 2.83
C THR A 70 -13.42 6.57 3.58
N ARG A 71 -12.48 7.51 3.65
CA ARG A 71 -11.45 7.45 4.70
C ARG A 71 -12.23 7.39 6.03
N PRO A 72 -12.14 6.28 6.81
CA PRO A 72 -12.78 6.25 8.11
C PRO A 72 -12.21 7.43 8.89
N ALA A 73 -13.08 8.34 9.31
CA ALA A 73 -12.68 9.48 10.12
C ALA A 73 -11.86 8.94 11.31
N PRO A 74 -10.77 9.62 11.71
CA PRO A 74 -10.11 9.25 12.96
C PRO A 74 -11.20 9.24 14.03
N ARG A 75 -11.40 8.09 14.67
CA ARG A 75 -12.40 7.93 15.73
C ARG A 75 -12.14 9.05 16.74
N ALA A 76 -12.98 10.08 16.71
CA ALA A 76 -12.96 11.14 17.72
C ALA A 76 -13.08 10.45 19.07
N GLY A 77 -12.21 10.85 20.01
CA GLY A 77 -12.10 10.26 21.33
C GLY A 77 -13.49 10.04 21.93
N ARG A 78 -13.70 8.84 22.49
CA ARG A 78 -14.85 8.55 23.34
C ARG A 78 -15.00 9.70 24.35
N PRO A 79 -16.18 10.34 24.49
CA PRO A 79 -16.38 11.27 25.57
C PRO A 79 -16.22 10.50 26.89
N SER A 80 -15.23 10.92 27.68
CA SER A 80 -15.09 10.51 29.07
C SER A 80 -16.26 11.16 29.81
N HIS A 81 -17.33 10.41 30.03
CA HIS A 81 -18.44 10.81 30.87
C HIS A 81 -17.96 10.72 32.32
N GLY A 82 -17.27 11.77 32.78
CA GLY A 82 -17.04 12.02 34.18
C GLY A 82 -18.29 12.65 34.77
N GLU A 83 -19.10 11.86 35.46
CA GLU A 83 -20.09 12.42 36.37
C GLU A 83 -20.15 11.59 37.65
N HIS A 84 -19.63 12.19 38.72
CA HIS A 84 -19.66 11.68 40.07
C HIS A 84 -21.08 11.86 40.61
N SER A 85 -21.77 10.76 40.94
CA SER A 85 -22.89 10.79 41.88
C SER A 85 -22.52 10.02 43.13
N ALA A 86 -22.71 10.70 44.26
CA ALA A 86 -22.28 10.29 45.58
C ALA A 86 -23.23 9.25 46.22
N ARG A 87 -22.61 8.45 47.12
CA ARG A 87 -23.13 7.80 48.33
C ARG A 87 -24.03 6.55 48.21
N GLY A 88 -23.49 5.48 48.79
CA GLY A 88 -24.19 4.50 49.63
C GLY A 88 -23.17 3.78 50.54
N PRO A 89 -23.41 3.62 51.86
CA PRO A 89 -22.48 2.94 52.77
C PRO A 89 -22.85 1.46 52.99
N HIS A 90 -21.88 0.71 53.53
CA HIS A 90 -21.94 -0.65 54.11
C HIS A 90 -21.63 -1.86 53.22
N GLY A 91 -20.63 -2.63 53.67
CA GLY A 91 -20.32 -3.99 53.21
C GLY A 91 -18.98 -4.47 53.75
N SER A 92 -19.04 -5.16 54.89
CA SER A 92 -18.03 -6.01 55.56
C SER A 92 -16.66 -6.22 54.88
N ARG A 93 -15.64 -5.79 55.63
CA ARG A 93 -14.21 -6.06 55.50
C ARG A 93 -13.95 -7.57 55.66
N GLU A 94 -13.78 -8.30 54.56
CA GLU A 94 -13.19 -9.64 54.59
C GLU A 94 -11.66 -9.54 54.53
N HIS A 95 -11.03 -10.23 55.48
CA HIS A 95 -9.59 -10.44 55.58
C HIS A 95 -9.06 -11.03 54.27
N ARG A 96 -8.26 -10.26 53.53
CA ARG A 96 -7.45 -10.80 52.44
C ARG A 96 -6.02 -10.95 52.93
N GLU A 97 -5.56 -12.19 53.03
CA GLU A 97 -4.19 -12.52 53.45
C GLU A 97 -3.13 -11.81 52.58
N PRO A 98 -1.97 -11.44 53.14
CA PRO A 98 -0.86 -10.92 52.37
C PRO A 98 -0.31 -12.03 51.45
N ARG A 99 -0.29 -11.80 50.14
CA ARG A 99 0.42 -12.69 49.20
C ARG A 99 1.92 -12.56 49.42
N GLU A 100 2.60 -13.69 49.57
CA GLU A 100 4.06 -13.74 49.70
C GLU A 100 4.79 -13.14 48.49
N PRO A 101 5.95 -12.50 48.68
CA PRO A 101 6.80 -12.03 47.59
C PRO A 101 7.36 -13.22 46.80
N ARG A 102 7.21 -13.21 45.47
CA ARG A 102 7.87 -14.20 44.60
C ARG A 102 9.36 -13.89 44.49
N GLU A 103 10.18 -14.90 44.73
CA GLU A 103 11.63 -14.91 44.53
C GLU A 103 12.02 -14.47 43.09
N PRO A 104 13.14 -13.72 42.91
CA PRO A 104 13.64 -13.35 41.59
C PRO A 104 14.23 -14.57 40.87
N ARG A 105 13.70 -14.91 39.68
CA ARG A 105 14.32 -15.95 38.85
C ARG A 105 15.69 -15.51 38.36
N GLU A 106 16.65 -16.39 38.59
CA GLU A 106 18.05 -16.24 38.21
C GLU A 106 18.23 -16.03 36.70
N SER A 107 19.11 -15.07 36.40
CA SER A 107 19.59 -14.70 35.08
C SER A 107 20.50 -15.80 34.51
N TYR A 108 20.09 -16.42 33.41
CA TYR A 108 20.98 -17.27 32.61
C TYR A 108 21.52 -16.50 31.40
N GLY A 109 22.78 -16.10 31.52
CA GLY A 109 23.84 -16.40 30.54
C GLY A 109 23.64 -16.00 29.08
N ALA A 110 24.39 -14.98 28.67
CA ALA A 110 24.63 -14.55 27.30
C ALA A 110 25.27 -15.63 26.39
N SER A 111 25.02 -15.56 25.06
CA SER A 111 26.10 -15.55 24.05
C SER A 111 25.58 -15.28 22.61
N GLN A 112 26.41 -14.56 21.83
CA GLN A 112 26.51 -14.49 20.35
C GLN A 112 25.38 -13.73 19.62
N GLY A 113 25.58 -12.77 18.72
CA GLY A 113 26.69 -12.25 17.89
C GLY A 113 26.03 -11.64 16.63
N PRO A 114 26.53 -10.56 16.01
CA PRO A 114 25.77 -9.86 14.96
C PRO A 114 25.91 -10.58 13.62
N SER A 115 24.80 -11.06 13.06
CA SER A 115 24.79 -11.54 11.67
C SER A 115 24.47 -10.37 10.74
N ASP A 116 25.49 -9.90 10.03
CA ASP A 116 25.35 -9.15 8.80
C ASP A 116 24.42 -9.88 7.84
N ARG A 117 23.31 -9.24 7.46
CA ARG A 117 22.49 -9.62 6.31
C ARG A 117 22.50 -8.49 5.30
N SER A 118 23.55 -8.46 4.49
CA SER A 118 23.46 -7.93 3.13
C SER A 118 22.59 -8.87 2.28
N SER A 119 21.47 -8.37 1.78
CA SER A 119 20.85 -8.68 0.46
C SER A 119 19.34 -8.49 0.53
N SER A 120 18.84 -7.28 0.23
CA SER A 120 17.43 -7.09 -0.13
C SER A 120 17.30 -7.06 -1.64
N SER A 121 17.38 -8.23 -2.26
CA SER A 121 16.84 -8.52 -3.60
C SER A 121 15.30 -8.44 -3.66
N ASP A 122 14.66 -7.97 -2.59
CA ASP A 122 13.21 -7.93 -2.37
C ASP A 122 12.59 -6.54 -2.65
N ALA A 123 13.31 -5.70 -3.40
CA ALA A 123 12.75 -4.43 -3.87
C ALA A 123 11.63 -4.72 -4.89
N PRO A 124 10.42 -4.13 -4.74
CA PRO A 124 9.31 -4.44 -5.63
C PRO A 124 9.59 -3.98 -7.05
N VAL A 125 9.45 -4.90 -8.00
CA VAL A 125 9.65 -4.62 -9.42
C VAL A 125 8.37 -3.98 -9.96
N VAL A 126 8.42 -2.67 -10.21
CA VAL A 126 7.37 -1.93 -10.93
C VAL A 126 7.83 -1.68 -12.36
N VAL A 127 7.08 -2.19 -13.33
CA VAL A 127 7.40 -2.02 -14.74
C VAL A 127 6.61 -0.83 -15.29
N THR A 128 7.30 0.27 -15.58
CA THR A 128 6.70 1.42 -16.28
C THR A 128 7.06 1.35 -17.76
N ARG A 129 6.06 1.27 -18.64
CA ARG A 129 6.30 1.32 -20.08
C ARG A 129 6.51 2.78 -20.47
N ARG A 130 7.75 3.27 -20.39
CA ARG A 130 8.09 4.61 -20.90
C ARG A 130 7.80 4.65 -22.40
N ARG A 131 6.80 5.44 -22.81
CA ARG A 131 6.65 5.82 -24.22
C ARG A 131 7.91 6.59 -24.60
N ARG A 132 8.72 6.03 -25.50
CA ARG A 132 9.67 6.86 -26.24
C ARG A 132 8.83 7.83 -27.07
N LEU A 133 8.98 9.13 -26.80
CA LEU A 133 8.60 10.13 -27.78
C LEU A 133 9.53 9.90 -28.97
N TYR A 134 8.98 9.41 -30.08
CA TYR A 134 9.72 9.42 -31.33
C TYR A 134 10.09 10.88 -31.65
N GLY A 135 11.34 11.06 -32.05
CA GLY A 135 12.08 12.30 -31.97
C GLY A 135 11.59 13.44 -32.85
N ALA A 136 12.15 14.60 -32.50
CA ALA A 136 12.19 15.82 -33.27
C ALA A 136 12.60 15.55 -34.73
N GLY A 137 11.71 15.88 -35.66
CA GLY A 137 12.07 16.18 -37.04
C GLY A 137 12.62 17.60 -37.10
N ASN A 138 13.94 17.72 -37.10
CA ASN A 138 14.64 18.97 -37.32
C ASN A 138 14.61 19.27 -38.82
N ASN A 139 13.60 20.00 -39.30
CA ASN A 139 13.60 20.55 -40.66
C ASN A 139 14.53 21.78 -40.69
N GLY A 140 15.82 21.51 -40.86
CA GLY A 140 16.76 22.50 -41.38
C GLY A 140 16.61 22.54 -42.90
N SER A 141 15.85 23.51 -43.41
CA SER A 141 15.90 23.89 -44.82
C SER A 141 15.93 25.41 -44.93
N ASP A 142 17.15 25.87 -45.18
CA ASP A 142 17.48 26.92 -46.14
C ASP A 142 16.93 28.33 -45.88
N GLN A 143 17.73 29.11 -45.16
CA GLN A 143 17.55 30.53 -44.96
C GLN A 143 18.17 31.26 -46.16
N GLY A 144 17.35 31.50 -47.18
CA GLY A 144 17.70 32.34 -48.33
C GLY A 144 18.08 33.75 -47.89
N ASN A 145 19.39 34.01 -47.85
CA ASN A 145 19.99 35.31 -47.62
C ASN A 145 19.76 36.19 -48.86
N ASN A 146 18.85 37.17 -48.75
CA ASN A 146 18.70 38.22 -49.74
C ASN A 146 19.08 39.55 -49.07
N GLY A 147 20.33 39.94 -49.25
CA GLY A 147 20.94 41.16 -48.71
C GLY A 147 21.83 41.78 -49.78
N GLY A 148 21.48 43.00 -50.18
CA GLY A 148 22.12 43.78 -51.24
C GLY A 148 23.51 44.31 -50.88
N GLY A 149 24.23 44.74 -51.92
CA GLY A 149 25.51 45.44 -51.87
C GLY A 149 26.17 45.44 -53.25
N THR A 150 25.99 46.52 -54.04
CA THR A 150 27.03 47.53 -54.37
C THR A 150 28.12 47.03 -55.31
N GLU A 151 28.12 47.53 -56.56
CA GLU A 151 29.14 48.40 -57.17
C GLU A 151 28.66 48.91 -58.54
#